data_AF-R7Q3F0-F1
#
_entry.id   AF-R7Q3F0-F1
#
_cell.length_a   1.000
_cell.length_b   1.000
_cell.length_c   1.000
_cell.angle_alpha   90.00
_cell.angle_beta   90.00
_cell.angle_gamma   90.00
#
_symmetry.space_group_name_H-M   'P 1'
#
loop_
_entity.id
_entity.type
_entity.pdbx_description
1 polymer ?
#
loop_
_entity_poly.entity_id
_entity_poly.type
_entity_poly.pdbx_seq_one_letter_code
_entity_poly.pdbx_strand_id
1 'polypeptide(L)'
;MVNLGNLLKQGGEGVERDAVRAVALYDRAMAEGNSGNATCNLAMMLRDGAEGVERNAVRAVELFEMDIKERKQSKSMVCLGNMMRDGADGVARDTDRAIQLYEMAVEKDNNAEAVAQLAALQRDRSDGSTRDEGE
;
A
#
# COMPACT_ATOMS: atom_id res chain seq x y z
N MET A 1 -19.44 8.76 0.75
CA MET A 1 -18.17 9.51 0.52
C MET A 1 -17.11 8.68 -0.20
N VAL A 2 -16.83 7.44 0.24
CA VAL A 2 -15.84 6.56 -0.42
C VAL A 2 -16.10 6.34 -1.92
N ASN A 3 -17.36 6.15 -2.33
CA ASN A 3 -17.71 5.92 -3.74
C ASN A 3 -17.42 7.13 -4.64
N LEU A 4 -17.59 8.36 -4.12
CA LEU A 4 -17.29 9.58 -4.86
C LEU A 4 -15.78 9.81 -4.96
N GLY A 5 -15.04 9.51 -3.89
CA GLY A 5 -13.57 9.51 -3.94
C GLY A 5 -13.04 8.51 -4.97
N ASN A 6 -13.66 7.33 -5.09
CA ASN A 6 -13.29 6.35 -6.11
C ASN A 6 -13.54 6.87 -7.54
N LEU A 7 -14.68 7.53 -7.75
CA LEU A 7 -15.04 8.12 -9.05
C LEU A 7 -14.07 9.23 -9.45
N LEU A 8 -13.73 10.13 -8.54
CA LEU A 8 -12.76 11.21 -8.79
C LEU A 8 -11.33 10.68 -8.99
N LYS A 9 -10.97 9.57 -8.34
CA LYS A 9 -9.68 8.89 -8.53
C LYS A 9 -9.56 8.26 -9.92
N GLN A 10 -10.61 7.57 -10.38
CA GLN A 10 -10.57 6.84 -11.65
C GLN A 10 -10.92 7.72 -12.87
N GLY A 11 -11.65 8.81 -12.64
CA GLY A 11 -12.35 9.51 -13.71
C GLY A 11 -13.55 8.71 -14.20
N GLY A 12 -14.53 9.37 -14.80
CA GLY A 12 -15.72 8.74 -15.36
C GLY A 12 -16.43 9.62 -16.36
N GLU A 13 -17.47 9.12 -17.02
CA GLU A 13 -18.27 9.90 -17.96
C GLU A 13 -18.87 11.12 -17.25
N GLY A 14 -18.36 12.31 -17.57
CA GLY A 14 -18.75 13.59 -16.95
C GLY A 14 -18.04 13.96 -15.64
N VAL A 15 -17.04 13.19 -15.18
CA VAL A 15 -16.25 13.51 -13.97
C VAL A 15 -14.77 13.49 -14.30
N GLU A 16 -14.18 14.69 -14.33
CA GLU A 16 -12.73 14.84 -14.45
C GLU A 16 -12.00 14.26 -13.24
N ARG A 17 -10.83 13.69 -13.51
CA ARG A 17 -9.99 13.12 -12.46
C ARG A 17 -9.48 14.25 -11.56
N ASP A 18 -9.91 14.24 -10.30
CA ASP A 18 -9.50 15.24 -9.31
C ASP A 18 -8.96 14.51 -8.08
N ALA A 19 -7.65 14.31 -8.09
CA ALA A 19 -6.97 13.58 -7.04
C ALA A 19 -6.98 14.35 -5.71
N VAL A 20 -6.90 15.68 -5.75
CA VAL A 20 -6.95 16.54 -4.57
C VAL A 20 -8.28 16.39 -3.85
N ARG A 21 -9.37 16.44 -4.61
CA ARG A 21 -10.72 16.29 -4.07
C ARG A 21 -11.00 14.86 -3.62
N ALA A 22 -10.45 13.86 -4.30
CA ALA A 22 -10.52 12.47 -3.85
C ALA A 22 -9.85 12.28 -2.48
N VAL A 23 -8.64 12.83 -2.29
CA VAL A 23 -7.91 12.82 -1.01
C VAL A 23 -8.74 13.47 0.09
N ALA A 24 -9.27 14.68 -0.14
CA ALA A 24 -10.08 15.39 0.84
C ALA A 24 -11.35 14.61 1.24
N LEU A 25 -11.99 13.91 0.29
CA LEU A 25 -13.15 13.07 0.57
C LEU A 25 -12.80 11.81 1.37
N TYR A 26 -11.62 11.22 1.14
CA TYR A 26 -11.16 10.09 1.95
C TYR A 26 -10.80 10.51 3.37
N ASP A 27 -10.08 11.63 3.53
CA ASP A 27 -9.76 12.19 4.86
C ASP A 27 -11.04 12.47 5.66
N ARG A 28 -12.05 13.06 5.00
CA ARG A 28 -13.35 13.28 5.64
C ARG A 28 -14.06 11.98 6.00
N ALA A 29 -14.04 10.97 5.11
CA ALA A 29 -14.65 9.68 5.38
C ALA A 29 -14.01 8.97 6.58
N MET A 30 -12.68 9.12 6.75
CA MET A 30 -11.96 8.61 7.92
C MET A 30 -12.35 9.35 9.20
N ALA A 31 -12.46 10.69 9.14
CA ALA A 31 -12.85 11.51 10.31
C ALA A 31 -14.27 11.21 10.80
N GLU A 32 -15.20 10.90 9.89
CA GLU A 32 -16.59 10.53 10.23
C GLU A 32 -16.74 9.06 10.65
N GLY A 33 -15.64 8.30 10.80
CA GLY A 33 -15.65 6.88 11.18
C GLY A 33 -16.18 5.94 10.10
N ASN A 34 -16.52 6.46 8.91
CA ASN A 34 -16.96 5.69 7.76
C ASN A 34 -15.75 5.26 6.91
N SER A 35 -14.78 4.66 7.58
CA SER A 35 -13.41 4.44 7.10
C SER A 35 -13.26 3.27 6.13
N GLY A 36 -14.30 2.94 5.36
CA GLY A 36 -14.45 1.83 4.42
C GLY A 36 -13.17 1.28 3.77
N ASN A 37 -13.06 1.44 2.45
CA ASN A 37 -11.78 1.27 1.77
C ASN A 37 -11.06 2.64 1.67
N ALA A 38 -11.53 3.65 2.41
CA ALA A 38 -11.04 5.03 2.34
C ALA A 38 -9.58 5.13 2.77
N THR A 39 -9.23 4.54 3.91
CA THR A 39 -7.86 4.54 4.45
C THR A 39 -6.88 3.90 3.48
N CYS A 40 -7.21 2.68 3.00
CA CYS A 40 -6.41 1.98 2.00
C CYS A 40 -6.27 2.79 0.69
N ASN A 41 -7.36 3.40 0.22
CA ASN A 41 -7.34 4.19 -1.01
C ASN A 41 -6.51 5.47 -0.90
N LEU A 42 -6.61 6.18 0.23
CA LEU A 42 -5.80 7.35 0.52
C LEU A 42 -4.32 6.99 0.61
N ALA A 43 -3.99 5.91 1.31
CA ALA A 43 -2.63 5.40 1.41
C ALA A 43 -2.03 5.09 0.03
N MET A 44 -2.79 4.44 -0.86
CA MET A 44 -2.36 4.21 -2.24
C MET A 44 -2.14 5.51 -3.01
N MET A 45 -3.02 6.51 -2.86
CA MET A 45 -2.85 7.80 -3.53
C MET A 45 -1.61 8.56 -3.06
N LEU A 46 -1.31 8.53 -1.78
CA LEU A 46 -0.09 9.14 -1.23
C LEU A 46 1.18 8.36 -1.59
N ARG A 47 1.08 7.03 -1.73
CA ARG A 47 2.19 6.18 -2.20
C ARG A 47 2.57 6.51 -3.64
N ASP A 48 1.58 6.53 -4.53
CA ASP A 48 1.80 6.67 -5.98
C ASP A 48 1.97 8.14 -6.38
N GLY A 49 1.33 9.04 -5.64
CA GLY A 49 1.18 10.45 -6.03
C GLY A 49 0.17 10.59 -7.16
N ALA A 50 -0.31 11.81 -7.36
CA ALA A 50 -1.18 12.14 -8.48
C ALA A 50 -1.06 13.63 -8.81
N GLU A 51 -1.70 14.04 -9.90
CA GLU A 51 -1.78 15.46 -10.26
C GLU A 51 -2.41 16.28 -9.13
N GLY A 52 -1.67 17.24 -8.59
CA GLY A 52 -2.05 18.04 -7.41
C GLY A 52 -1.89 17.34 -6.05
N VAL A 53 -1.47 16.07 -6.01
CA VAL A 53 -1.23 15.32 -4.77
C VAL A 53 0.21 14.84 -4.72
N GLU A 54 1.00 15.44 -3.85
CA GLU A 54 2.38 15.04 -3.64
C GLU A 54 2.48 13.65 -3.02
N ARG A 55 3.53 12.92 -3.42
CA ARG A 55 3.85 11.63 -2.82
C ARG A 55 4.26 11.84 -1.38
N ASN A 56 3.70 11.03 -0.50
CA ASN A 56 4.06 11.01 0.91
C ASN A 56 4.07 9.56 1.41
N ALA A 57 5.22 8.91 1.25
CA ALA A 57 5.40 7.52 1.62
C ALA A 57 5.26 7.29 3.13
N VAL A 58 5.74 8.23 3.96
CA VAL A 58 5.62 8.16 5.42
C VAL A 58 4.16 8.12 5.85
N ARG A 59 3.34 9.06 5.35
CA ARG A 59 1.91 9.10 5.65
C ARG A 59 1.17 7.89 5.05
N ALA A 60 1.58 7.41 3.88
CA ALA A 60 1.01 6.19 3.30
C ALA A 60 1.27 4.96 4.18
N VAL A 61 2.47 4.81 4.74
CA VAL A 61 2.81 3.74 5.70
C VAL A 61 1.92 3.80 6.92
N GLU A 62 1.79 4.97 7.55
CA GLU A 62 0.93 5.16 8.74
C GLU A 62 -0.53 4.77 8.46
N LEU A 63 -1.06 5.17 7.31
CA LEU A 63 -2.42 4.84 6.90
C LEU A 63 -2.60 3.33 6.63
N PHE A 64 -1.63 2.68 5.97
CA PHE A 64 -1.68 1.23 5.78
C PHE A 64 -1.62 0.49 7.11
N GLU A 65 -0.74 0.89 8.04
CA GLU A 65 -0.69 0.30 9.38
C GLU A 65 -2.01 0.45 10.13
N MET A 66 -2.62 1.63 10.05
CA MET A 66 -3.93 1.88 10.65
C MET A 66 -5.00 0.97 10.03
N ASP A 67 -5.05 0.84 8.70
CA ASP A 67 -6.00 -0.03 8.02
C ASP A 67 -5.80 -1.52 8.36
N ILE A 68 -4.55 -1.95 8.53
CA ILE A 68 -4.22 -3.31 8.99
C ILE A 68 -4.68 -3.53 10.44
N LYS A 69 -4.50 -2.57 11.34
CA LYS A 69 -4.94 -2.68 12.73
C LYS A 69 -6.46 -2.75 12.85
N GLU A 70 -7.17 -1.89 12.12
CA GLU A 70 -8.62 -1.74 12.23
C GLU A 70 -9.40 -2.80 11.44
N ARG A 71 -8.93 -3.13 10.22
CA ARG A 71 -9.69 -3.93 9.24
C ARG A 71 -8.95 -5.19 8.80
N LYS A 72 -7.69 -5.33 9.20
CA LYS A 72 -6.80 -6.44 8.84
C LYS A 72 -6.74 -6.69 7.35
N GLN A 73 -6.90 -5.69 6.47
CA GLN A 73 -7.04 -5.94 5.03
C GLN A 73 -5.77 -6.52 4.41
N SER A 74 -5.90 -7.64 3.70
CA SER A 74 -4.78 -8.32 3.01
C SER A 74 -4.13 -7.41 1.97
N LYS A 75 -4.93 -6.62 1.25
CA LYS A 75 -4.43 -5.63 0.29
C LYS A 75 -3.52 -4.57 0.94
N SER A 76 -3.86 -4.09 2.12
CA SER A 76 -3.05 -3.10 2.85
C SER A 76 -1.76 -3.71 3.36
N MET A 77 -1.80 -4.97 3.81
CA MET A 77 -0.60 -5.74 4.19
C MET A 77 0.36 -5.89 2.99
N VAL A 78 -0.15 -6.29 1.82
CA VAL A 78 0.66 -6.41 0.60
C VAL A 78 1.23 -5.07 0.15
N CYS A 79 0.43 -4.01 0.15
CA CYS A 79 0.90 -2.68 -0.24
C CYS A 79 2.00 -2.16 0.70
N LEU A 80 1.83 -2.33 2.01
CA LEU A 80 2.84 -1.97 2.99
C LEU A 80 4.09 -2.84 2.84
N GLY A 81 3.93 -4.14 2.60
CA GLY A 81 5.03 -5.06 2.34
C GLY A 81 5.85 -4.63 1.14
N ASN A 82 5.21 -4.21 0.04
CA ASN A 82 5.89 -3.69 -1.14
C ASN A 82 6.70 -2.43 -0.81
N MET A 83 6.13 -1.50 -0.02
CA MET A 83 6.82 -0.28 0.40
C MET A 83 8.03 -0.58 1.29
N MET A 84 7.90 -1.53 2.22
CA MET A 84 9.01 -1.96 3.08
C MET A 84 10.08 -2.70 2.28
N ARG A 85 9.70 -3.49 1.27
CA ARG A 85 10.65 -4.18 0.39
C ARG A 85 11.46 -3.22 -0.47
N ASP A 86 10.80 -2.25 -1.09
CA ASP A 86 11.45 -1.36 -2.07
C ASP A 86 12.12 -0.16 -1.38
N GLY A 87 11.63 0.22 -0.19
CA GLY A 87 11.92 1.52 0.40
C GLY A 87 11.22 2.65 -0.34
N ALA A 88 11.16 3.83 0.28
CA ALA A 88 10.65 5.05 -0.34
C ALA A 88 11.23 6.28 0.37
N ASP A 89 10.96 7.48 -0.17
CA ASP A 89 11.40 8.73 0.47
C ASP A 89 10.86 8.84 1.90
N GLY A 90 11.77 8.84 2.88
CA GLY A 90 11.44 8.85 4.31
C GLY A 90 11.04 7.50 4.89
N VAL A 91 11.08 6.41 4.11
CA VAL A 91 10.77 5.05 4.56
C VAL A 91 11.95 4.13 4.22
N ALA A 92 12.66 3.69 5.25
CA ALA A 92 13.76 2.75 5.08
C ALA A 92 13.26 1.40 4.57
N ARG A 93 14.09 0.76 3.73
CA ARG A 93 13.85 -0.61 3.29
C ARG A 93 13.98 -1.57 4.48
N ASP A 94 12.99 -2.43 4.64
CA ASP A 94 12.90 -3.47 5.65
C ASP A 94 12.27 -4.73 5.03
N THR A 95 13.13 -5.58 4.48
CA THR A 95 12.71 -6.82 3.82
C THR A 95 12.15 -7.85 4.79
N ASP A 96 12.60 -7.87 6.05
CA ASP A 96 12.09 -8.79 7.06
C ASP A 96 10.65 -8.43 7.44
N ARG A 97 10.38 -7.14 7.61
CA ARG A 97 9.03 -6.64 7.83
C ARG A 97 8.12 -6.86 6.62
N ALA A 98 8.66 -6.72 5.41
CA ALA A 98 7.90 -7.05 4.19
C ALA A 98 7.44 -8.52 4.17
N ILE A 99 8.33 -9.45 4.53
CA ILE A 99 8.02 -10.89 4.61
C ILE A 99 6.89 -11.13 5.62
N GLN A 100 7.02 -10.61 6.83
CA GLN A 100 5.99 -10.75 7.87
C GLN A 100 4.62 -10.26 7.39
N LEU A 101 4.59 -9.11 6.71
CA LEU A 101 3.35 -8.55 6.17
C LEU A 101 2.73 -9.44 5.08
N TYR A 102 3.55 -10.02 4.20
CA TYR A 102 3.04 -10.95 3.21
C TYR A 102 2.54 -12.26 3.83
N GLU A 103 3.25 -12.81 4.80
CA GLU A 103 2.82 -14.02 5.52
C GLU A 103 1.45 -13.80 6.17
N MET A 104 1.26 -12.67 6.85
CA MET A 104 -0.04 -12.28 7.42
C MET A 104 -1.14 -12.18 6.36
N ALA A 105 -0.82 -11.68 5.16
CA ALA A 105 -1.78 -11.60 4.06
C ALA A 105 -2.14 -13.00 3.51
N VAL A 106 -1.16 -13.91 3.40
CA VAL A 106 -1.40 -15.30 3.01
C VAL A 106 -2.25 -16.02 4.06
N GLU A 107 -1.94 -15.85 5.35
CA GLU A 107 -2.71 -16.45 6.44
C GLU A 107 -4.16 -15.98 6.47
N LYS A 108 -4.42 -14.72 6.10
CA LYS A 108 -5.77 -14.16 6.12
C LYS A 108 -6.68 -14.77 5.07
N ASP A 109 -6.28 -14.74 3.80
CA ASP A 109 -7.15 -15.07 2.67
C ASP A 109 -6.42 -15.77 1.51
N ASN A 110 -5.26 -16.36 1.78
CA ASN A 110 -4.38 -16.98 0.78
C ASN A 110 -4.10 -16.03 -0.40
N ASN A 111 -3.79 -14.77 -0.07
CA ASN A 111 -3.61 -13.72 -1.04
C ASN A 111 -2.54 -14.09 -2.08
N ALA A 112 -2.96 -14.29 -3.33
CA ALA A 112 -2.06 -14.74 -4.41
C ALA A 112 -0.91 -13.75 -4.68
N GLU A 113 -1.14 -12.45 -4.51
CA GLU A 113 -0.09 -11.44 -4.66
C GLU A 113 0.95 -11.59 -3.56
N ALA A 114 0.52 -11.76 -2.31
CA ALA A 114 1.43 -11.99 -1.18
C ALA A 114 2.29 -13.26 -1.37
N VAL A 115 1.69 -14.37 -1.82
CA VAL A 115 2.41 -15.61 -2.15
C VAL A 115 3.48 -15.35 -3.21
N ALA A 116 3.14 -14.62 -4.28
CA ALA A 116 4.07 -14.30 -5.34
C ALA A 116 5.24 -13.42 -4.84
N GLN A 117 4.97 -12.42 -4.00
CA GLN A 117 6.01 -11.55 -3.45
C GLN A 117 6.93 -12.30 -2.48
N LEU A 118 6.39 -13.20 -1.65
CA LEU A 118 7.21 -14.08 -0.79
C LEU A 118 8.13 -14.98 -1.60
N ALA A 119 7.59 -15.62 -2.65
CA ALA A 119 8.37 -16.47 -3.52
C ALA A 119 9.49 -15.69 -4.23
N ALA A 120 9.22 -14.45 -4.67
CA ALA A 120 10.23 -13.58 -5.26
C ALA A 120 11.35 -13.24 -4.26
N LEU A 121 11.00 -12.88 -3.03
CA LEU A 121 11.98 -12.56 -1.98
C LEU A 121 12.82 -13.75 -1.54
N GLN A 122 12.26 -14.95 -1.53
CA GLN A 122 13.00 -16.18 -1.22
C GLN A 122 14.01 -16.52 -2.32
N ARG A 123 13.64 -16.28 -3.60
CA ARG A 123 14.55 -16.47 -4.74
C ARG A 123 15.69 -15.46 -4.75
N ASP A 124 15.41 -14.19 -4.49
CA ASP A 124 16.46 -13.16 -4.40
C ASP A 124 17.47 -13.48 -3.27
N ARG A 125 17.01 -14.08 -2.16
CA ARG A 125 17.90 -14.54 -1.08
C ARG A 125 18.77 -15.74 -1.49
N SER A 126 18.23 -16.69 -2.25
CA SER A 126 19.02 -17.84 -2.72
C SER A 126 20.04 -17.43 -3.78
N ASP A 127 19.71 -16.46 -4.64
CA ASP A 127 20.60 -15.98 -5.72
C ASP A 127 21.66 -15.00 -5.20
N GLY A 128 21.39 -14.28 -4.10
CA GLY A 128 22.39 -13.46 -3.42
C GLY A 128 23.49 -14.27 -2.70
N SER A 129 23.16 -15.50 -2.27
CA SER A 129 24.11 -16.41 -1.60
C SER A 129 25.13 -17.05 -2.55
N THR A 130 24.97 -16.94 -3.87
CA THR A 130 25.87 -17.55 -4.86
C THR A 130 26.83 -16.54 -5.52
N ARG A 131 26.82 -15.28 -5.07
CA ARG A 131 27.59 -14.18 -5.69
C ARG A 131 28.78 -13.66 -4.87
N ASP A 132 29.11 -14.30 -3.74
CA ASP A 132 30.23 -13.89 -2.88
C ASP A 132 31.33 -14.98 -2.75
N GLU A 133 31.57 -15.73 -3.82
CA GLU A 133 32.77 -16.58 -3.94
C GLU A 133 33.41 -16.38 -5.33
N GLY A 134 34.19 -15.31 -5.48
CA GLY A 134 35.12 -15.18 -6.60
C GLY A 134 35.33 -13.75 -7.06
N GLU A 135 36.33 -13.07 -6.47
CA GLU A 135 37.50 -12.47 -7.16
C GLU A 135 38.49 -11.87 -6.16
#